data_AF-A0A3D0PVH0-F1
#
_entry.id   AF-A0A3D0PVH0-F1
#
_cell.length_a   1.000
_cell.length_b   1.000
_cell.length_c   1.000
_cell.angle_alpha   90.00
_cell.angle_beta   90.00
_cell.angle_gamma   90.00
#
_symmetry.space_group_name_H-M   'P 1'
#
loop_
_entity.id
_entity.type
_entity.pdbx_description
1 polymer ?
#
loop_
_entity_poly.entity_id
_entity_poly.type
_entity_poly.pdbx_seq_one_letter_code
_entity_poly.pdbx_strand_id
1 'polypeptide(L)'
;MSKASEEAQKQLNRIVALGYPDVADMSAAAFRALARPLIRALEQRTGDDDLGTQILLVPTRELVSPESLIARTSIYRMAGFTTMPPRDIASFLPQDGFEPPEGPFYLVVEPHTGTCYVNREPDVARKLIDSDERTPLTLEEGLAIATQHPEWL
;
A
#
# COMPACT_ATOMS: atom_id res chain seq x y z
N MET A 1 -22.41 -0.24 -7.09
CA MET A 1 -21.14 -0.39 -6.36
C MET A 1 -20.48 0.97 -6.30
N SER A 2 -19.73 1.26 -5.25
CA SER A 2 -18.99 2.53 -5.13
C SER A 2 -17.75 2.49 -5.99
N LYS A 3 -17.26 3.66 -6.43
CA LYS A 3 -16.03 3.74 -7.22
C LYS A 3 -14.86 3.17 -6.43
N ALA A 4 -14.81 3.42 -5.13
CA ALA A 4 -13.83 2.87 -4.22
C ALA A 4 -13.85 1.33 -4.19
N SER A 5 -15.03 0.70 -4.09
CA SER A 5 -15.11 -0.77 -4.07
C SER A 5 -14.62 -1.41 -5.38
N GLU A 6 -14.92 -0.78 -6.52
CA GLU A 6 -14.49 -1.25 -7.83
C GLU A 6 -12.98 -1.13 -7.99
N GLU A 7 -12.41 -0.02 -7.52
CA GLU A 7 -10.98 0.22 -7.56
C GLU A 7 -10.21 -0.73 -6.63
N ALA A 8 -10.65 -0.90 -5.38
CA ALA A 8 -10.08 -1.88 -4.46
C ALA A 8 -10.14 -3.31 -5.02
N GLN A 9 -11.22 -3.68 -5.72
CA GLN A 9 -11.35 -4.99 -6.34
C GLN A 9 -10.37 -5.19 -7.52
N LYS A 10 -10.12 -4.14 -8.33
CA LYS A 10 -9.09 -4.17 -9.39
C LYS A 10 -7.69 -4.34 -8.81
N GLN A 11 -7.37 -3.56 -7.78
CA GLN A 11 -6.11 -3.63 -7.04
C GLN A 11 -5.89 -5.03 -6.46
N LEU A 12 -6.89 -5.60 -5.77
CA LEU A 12 -6.85 -6.97 -5.26
C LEU A 12 -6.57 -8.00 -6.36
N ASN A 13 -7.24 -7.87 -7.52
CA ASN A 13 -7.02 -8.79 -8.64
C ASN A 13 -5.59 -8.69 -9.18
N ARG A 14 -5.02 -7.48 -9.24
CA ARG A 14 -3.63 -7.27 -9.65
C ARG A 14 -2.64 -7.87 -8.65
N ILE A 15 -2.82 -7.60 -7.36
CA ILE A 15 -2.00 -8.18 -6.27
C ILE A 15 -1.99 -9.72 -6.36
N VAL A 16 -3.16 -10.33 -6.57
CA VAL A 16 -3.26 -11.78 -6.73
C VAL A 16 -2.55 -12.27 -7.99
N ALA A 17 -2.70 -11.57 -9.12
CA ALA A 17 -2.03 -11.93 -10.37
C ALA A 17 -0.48 -11.85 -10.27
N LEU A 18 0.04 -11.03 -9.36
CA LEU A 18 1.48 -10.92 -9.07
C LEU A 18 1.99 -12.02 -8.12
N GLY A 19 1.13 -12.94 -7.68
CA GLY A 19 1.50 -14.10 -6.87
C GLY A 19 1.73 -13.79 -5.39
N TYR A 20 1.14 -12.71 -4.87
CA TYR A 20 1.16 -12.44 -3.43
C TYR A 20 0.55 -13.58 -2.57
N PRO A 21 -0.52 -14.28 -3.01
CA PRO A 21 -1.03 -15.43 -2.27
C PRO A 21 0.01 -16.53 -2.05
N ASP A 22 0.89 -16.77 -3.04
CA ASP A 22 1.93 -17.79 -2.94
C ASP A 22 2.99 -17.43 -1.89
N VAL A 23 3.29 -16.12 -1.73
CA VAL A 23 4.19 -15.64 -0.68
C VAL A 23 3.58 -15.81 0.70
N ALA A 24 2.26 -15.59 0.80
CA ALA A 24 1.51 -15.75 2.03
C ALA A 24 1.12 -17.22 2.31
N ASP A 25 1.70 -18.18 1.58
CA ASP A 25 1.44 -19.63 1.67
C ASP A 25 -0.05 -19.98 1.67
N MET A 26 -0.81 -19.34 0.78
CA MET A 26 -2.26 -19.51 0.72
C MET A 26 -2.80 -19.52 -0.69
N SER A 27 -3.97 -20.15 -0.86
CA SER A 27 -4.68 -20.12 -2.13
C SER A 27 -5.13 -18.70 -2.49
N ALA A 28 -5.18 -18.40 -3.79
CA ALA A 28 -5.73 -17.15 -4.30
C ALA A 28 -7.19 -16.88 -3.87
N ALA A 29 -7.96 -17.92 -3.54
CA ALA A 29 -9.32 -17.78 -3.02
C ALA A 29 -9.33 -17.36 -1.54
N ALA A 30 -8.48 -17.97 -0.72
CA ALA A 30 -8.30 -17.60 0.69
C ALA A 30 -7.78 -16.17 0.83
N PHE A 31 -6.78 -15.79 0.03
CA PHE A 31 -6.24 -14.43 0.01
C PHE A 31 -7.30 -13.39 -0.33
N ARG A 32 -8.13 -13.64 -1.35
CA ARG A 32 -9.25 -12.73 -1.69
C ARG A 32 -10.30 -12.64 -0.59
N ALA A 33 -10.53 -13.72 0.16
CA ALA A 33 -11.49 -13.74 1.25
C ALA A 33 -11.09 -12.78 2.37
N LEU A 34 -9.79 -12.58 2.62
CA LEU A 34 -9.27 -11.65 3.63
C LEU A 34 -9.64 -10.19 3.34
N ALA A 35 -9.65 -9.78 2.07
CA ALA A 35 -10.00 -8.41 1.65
C ALA A 35 -11.52 -8.17 1.56
N ARG A 36 -12.34 -9.23 1.61
CA ARG A 36 -13.79 -9.13 1.39
C ARG A 36 -14.53 -8.26 2.42
N PRO A 37 -14.24 -8.30 3.73
CA PRO A 37 -14.88 -7.40 4.70
C PRO A 37 -14.66 -5.92 4.36
N LEU A 38 -13.43 -5.57 3.96
CA LEU A 38 -13.05 -4.21 3.58
C LEU A 38 -13.77 -3.76 2.30
N ILE A 39 -13.78 -4.59 1.26
CA ILE A 39 -14.49 -4.29 0.01
C ILE A 39 -15.99 -4.11 0.25
N ARG A 40 -16.61 -4.97 1.09
CA ARG A 40 -18.02 -4.80 1.47
C ARG A 40 -18.28 -3.49 2.20
N ALA A 41 -17.37 -3.06 3.08
CA ALA A 41 -17.49 -1.77 3.75
C ALA A 41 -17.46 -0.61 2.73
N LEU A 42 -16.60 -0.70 1.71
CA LEU A 42 -16.57 0.29 0.62
C LEU A 42 -17.83 0.29 -0.23
N GLU A 43 -18.43 -0.88 -0.49
CA GLU A 43 -19.68 -0.97 -1.27
C GLU A 43 -20.84 -0.22 -0.61
N GLN A 44 -20.85 -0.09 0.72
CA GLN A 44 -21.86 0.65 1.47
C GLN A 44 -21.63 2.17 1.46
N ARG A 45 -20.46 2.65 1.05
CA ARG A 45 -20.13 4.08 0.98
C ARG A 45 -20.46 4.61 -0.42
N THR A 46 -21.54 5.37 -0.56
CA THR A 46 -22.02 5.86 -1.86
C THR A 46 -22.40 7.34 -1.82
N GLY A 47 -22.41 8.00 -2.97
CA GLY A 47 -22.70 9.43 -3.04
C GLY A 47 -21.54 10.25 -2.48
N ASP A 48 -21.84 11.19 -1.59
CA ASP A 48 -20.84 12.08 -0.98
C ASP A 48 -19.85 11.34 -0.05
N ASP A 49 -20.21 10.13 0.40
CA ASP A 49 -19.36 9.29 1.26
C ASP A 49 -18.39 8.37 0.47
N ASP A 50 -18.47 8.34 -0.87
CA ASP A 50 -17.60 7.53 -1.72
C ASP A 50 -16.18 8.10 -1.72
N LEU A 51 -15.20 7.27 -1.35
CA LEU A 51 -13.78 7.64 -1.32
C LEU A 51 -13.17 7.81 -2.73
N GLY A 52 -13.92 7.48 -3.79
CA GLY A 52 -13.46 7.62 -5.16
C GLY A 52 -12.39 6.61 -5.52
N THR A 53 -11.50 6.96 -6.46
CA THR A 53 -10.46 6.05 -6.99
C THR A 53 -9.05 6.37 -6.49
N GLN A 54 -8.88 7.46 -5.74
CA GLN A 54 -7.60 7.83 -5.13
C GLN A 54 -7.42 7.05 -3.81
N ILE A 55 -7.39 5.73 -3.93
CA ILE A 55 -7.21 4.81 -2.82
C ILE A 55 -6.13 3.79 -3.16
N LEU A 56 -5.50 3.24 -2.12
CA LEU A 56 -4.50 2.18 -2.27
C LEU A 56 -4.81 1.06 -1.28
N LEU A 57 -5.04 -0.15 -1.79
CA LEU A 57 -5.18 -1.37 -1.02
C LEU A 57 -3.79 -1.92 -0.72
N VAL A 58 -3.45 -1.97 0.57
CA VAL A 58 -2.12 -2.37 1.04
C VAL A 58 -2.24 -3.65 1.87
N PRO A 59 -1.55 -4.74 1.50
CA PRO A 59 -1.42 -5.90 2.37
C PRO A 59 -0.50 -5.55 3.55
N THR A 60 -0.82 -6.02 4.75
CA THR A 60 0.06 -5.81 5.89
C THR A 60 1.30 -6.70 5.83
N ARG A 61 2.32 -6.31 6.60
CA ARG A 61 3.57 -7.05 6.73
C ARG A 61 3.41 -8.45 7.34
N GLU A 62 2.38 -8.66 8.17
CA GLU A 62 2.11 -10.01 8.69
C GLU A 62 1.59 -10.93 7.60
N LEU A 63 0.88 -10.39 6.60
CA LEU A 63 0.37 -11.16 5.48
C LEU A 63 1.46 -11.41 4.43
N VAL A 64 2.23 -10.39 4.07
CA VAL A 64 3.31 -10.50 3.07
C VAL A 64 4.51 -9.67 3.48
N SER A 65 5.69 -10.29 3.65
CA SER A 65 6.87 -9.56 4.10
C SER A 65 7.36 -8.54 3.05
N PRO A 66 7.80 -7.33 3.45
CA PRO A 66 8.30 -6.32 2.53
C PRO A 66 9.48 -6.80 1.66
N GLU A 67 10.36 -7.65 2.21
CA GLU A 67 11.45 -8.29 1.47
C GLU A 67 10.92 -9.08 0.25
N SER A 68 9.93 -9.93 0.48
CA SER A 68 9.31 -10.72 -0.59
C SER A 68 8.62 -9.85 -1.64
N LEU A 69 8.07 -8.71 -1.21
CA LEU A 69 7.42 -7.76 -2.09
C LEU A 69 8.43 -7.03 -2.99
N ILE A 70 9.58 -6.61 -2.47
CA ILE A 70 10.64 -5.96 -3.26
C ILE A 70 11.02 -6.81 -4.47
N ALA A 71 11.20 -8.12 -4.28
CA ALA A 71 11.56 -9.03 -5.37
C ALA A 71 10.45 -9.22 -6.42
N ARG A 72 9.19 -8.90 -6.09
CA ARG A 72 8.01 -9.02 -6.96
C ARG A 72 7.56 -7.69 -7.56
N THR A 73 8.00 -6.57 -7.02
CA THR A 73 7.76 -5.26 -7.60
C THR A 73 8.54 -5.12 -8.91
N SER A 74 7.89 -4.55 -9.92
CA SER A 74 8.56 -4.18 -11.16
C SER A 74 8.07 -2.83 -11.65
N ILE A 75 9.00 -1.92 -11.96
CA ILE A 75 8.70 -0.59 -12.50
C ILE A 75 9.22 -0.56 -13.94
N TYR A 76 8.34 -0.31 -14.92
CA TYR A 76 8.69 -0.31 -16.36
C TYR A 76 9.52 -1.52 -16.82
N ARG A 77 9.20 -2.72 -16.33
CA ARG A 77 9.91 -4.00 -16.55
C ARG A 77 11.26 -4.15 -15.86
N MET A 78 11.68 -3.19 -15.04
CA MET A 78 12.83 -3.33 -14.15
C MET A 78 12.37 -4.00 -12.87
N ALA A 79 12.86 -5.21 -12.62
CA ALA A 79 12.57 -5.94 -11.39
C ALA A 79 13.22 -5.25 -10.19
N GLY A 80 12.48 -5.19 -9.08
CA GLY A 80 12.99 -4.72 -7.81
C GLY A 80 14.03 -5.68 -7.24
N PHE A 81 15.05 -5.11 -6.61
CA PHE A 81 16.05 -5.84 -5.86
C PHE A 81 16.51 -4.99 -4.68
N THR A 82 17.16 -5.64 -3.73
CA THR A 82 17.75 -4.98 -2.56
C THR A 82 19.08 -5.62 -2.24
N THR A 83 20.03 -4.80 -1.79
CA THR A 83 21.30 -5.26 -1.21
C THR A 83 21.26 -5.28 0.31
N MET A 84 20.15 -4.81 0.92
CA MET A 84 19.94 -4.87 2.36
C MET A 84 19.56 -6.29 2.77
N PRO A 85 20.11 -6.81 3.89
CA PRO A 85 19.68 -8.10 4.42
C PRO A 85 18.23 -8.02 4.94
N PRO A 86 17.49 -9.15 4.98
CA PRO A 86 16.08 -9.16 5.41
C PRO A 86 15.83 -8.53 6.78
N ARG A 87 16.78 -8.65 7.71
CA ARG A 87 16.72 -8.05 9.04
C ARG A 87 16.71 -6.52 9.00
N ASP A 88 17.45 -5.92 8.07
CA ASP A 88 17.51 -4.46 7.94
C ASP A 88 16.23 -3.95 7.27
N ILE A 89 15.69 -4.69 6.30
CA ILE A 89 14.39 -4.40 5.69
C ILE A 89 13.28 -4.45 6.77
N ALA A 90 13.30 -5.48 7.62
CA ALA A 90 12.36 -5.62 8.72
C ALA A 90 12.48 -4.51 9.79
N SER A 91 13.61 -3.78 9.82
CA SER A 91 13.82 -2.67 10.76
C SER A 91 13.13 -1.37 10.34
N PHE A 92 12.61 -1.28 9.11
CA PHE A 92 11.78 -0.16 8.65
C PHE A 92 10.36 -0.27 9.24
N LEU A 93 10.26 0.02 10.52
CA LEU A 93 8.99 0.09 11.23
C LEU A 93 8.34 1.47 11.04
N PRO A 94 7.00 1.56 11.04
CA PRO A 94 6.32 2.84 11.16
C PRO A 94 6.80 3.55 12.43
N GLN A 95 6.77 4.87 12.39
CA GLN A 95 7.05 5.66 13.59
C GLN A 95 5.89 5.56 14.58
N ASP A 96 6.19 5.70 15.86
CA ASP A 96 5.18 5.70 16.92
C ASP A 96 4.05 6.69 16.60
N GLY A 97 2.80 6.19 16.60
CA GLY A 97 1.61 6.97 16.28
C GLY A 97 1.26 7.04 14.79
N PHE A 98 2.04 6.40 13.93
CA PHE A 98 1.82 6.28 12.48
C PHE A 98 1.66 4.82 12.04
N GLU A 99 1.30 3.93 12.96
CA GLU A 99 1.05 2.54 12.66
C GLU A 99 -0.21 2.38 11.80
N PRO A 100 -0.17 1.53 10.76
CA PRO A 100 -1.36 1.24 9.98
C PRO A 100 -2.39 0.49 10.84
N PRO A 101 -3.68 0.54 10.46
CA PRO A 101 -4.72 -0.25 11.12
C PRO A 101 -4.41 -1.75 11.12
N GLU A 102 -4.83 -2.44 12.18
CA GLU A 102 -4.72 -3.90 12.26
C GLU A 102 -5.60 -4.59 11.20
N GLY A 103 -5.13 -5.76 10.74
CA GLY A 103 -5.85 -6.61 9.79
C GLY A 103 -4.94 -7.11 8.68
N PRO A 104 -5.46 -7.94 7.76
CA PRO A 104 -4.66 -8.45 6.63
C PRO A 104 -4.46 -7.39 5.52
N PHE A 105 -5.37 -6.42 5.44
CA PHE A 105 -5.35 -5.32 4.49
C PHE A 105 -5.87 -4.05 5.14
N TYR A 106 -5.34 -2.92 4.70
CA TYR A 106 -5.89 -1.60 4.98
C TYR A 106 -5.92 -0.75 3.70
N LEU A 107 -6.57 0.41 3.79
CA LEU A 107 -6.66 1.37 2.71
C LEU A 107 -5.93 2.65 3.09
N VAL A 108 -5.09 3.11 2.17
CA VAL A 108 -4.61 4.50 2.17
C VAL A 108 -5.53 5.31 1.30
N VAL A 109 -5.98 6.46 1.81
CA VAL A 109 -6.84 7.39 1.09
C VAL A 109 -5.99 8.58 0.65
N GLU A 110 -6.14 8.98 -0.61
CA GLU A 110 -5.39 10.06 -1.24
C GLU A 110 -3.86 9.96 -1.04
N PRO A 111 -3.25 8.81 -1.40
CA PRO A 111 -1.81 8.62 -1.27
C PRO A 111 -1.05 9.68 -2.08
N HIS A 112 0.03 10.20 -1.49
CA HIS A 112 0.86 11.23 -2.11
C HIS A 112 2.34 10.83 -2.02
N THR A 113 3.04 10.78 -3.16
CA THR A 113 4.43 10.29 -3.26
C THR A 113 5.49 11.29 -2.76
N GLY A 114 5.04 12.42 -2.20
CA GLY A 114 5.92 13.42 -1.58
C GLY A 114 6.62 14.34 -2.59
N THR A 115 6.17 14.37 -3.85
CA THR A 115 6.73 15.20 -4.93
C THR A 115 6.73 16.71 -4.61
N CYS A 116 5.83 17.20 -3.76
CA CYS A 116 5.80 18.58 -3.28
C CYS A 116 6.87 18.91 -2.21
N TYR A 117 7.52 17.90 -1.63
CA TYR A 117 8.53 18.04 -0.58
C TYR A 117 9.97 17.79 -1.07
N VAL A 118 10.16 17.58 -2.37
CA VAL A 118 11.49 17.35 -2.97
C VAL A 118 12.39 18.58 -2.86
N ASN A 119 13.71 18.38 -2.89
CA ASN A 119 14.72 19.44 -2.71
C ASN A 119 14.58 20.24 -1.41
N ARG A 120 13.99 19.63 -0.38
CA ARG A 120 13.96 20.15 0.99
C ARG A 120 14.86 19.32 1.88
N GLU A 121 15.40 19.96 2.90
CA GLU A 121 16.08 19.23 3.98
C GLU A 121 15.08 18.32 4.70
N PRO A 122 15.50 17.13 5.20
CA PRO A 122 14.60 16.18 5.83
C PRO A 122 13.74 16.77 6.96
N ASP A 123 14.33 17.58 7.84
CA ASP A 123 13.61 18.22 8.95
C ASP A 123 12.58 19.25 8.47
N VAL A 124 12.84 19.89 7.32
CA VAL A 124 11.90 20.84 6.70
C VAL A 124 10.77 20.08 6.03
N ALA A 125 11.08 19.02 5.27
CA ALA A 125 10.08 18.16 4.65
C ALA A 125 9.13 17.57 5.70
N ARG A 126 9.65 17.14 6.86
CA ARG A 126 8.82 16.62 7.94
C ARG A 126 7.82 17.65 8.46
N LYS A 127 8.27 18.88 8.74
CA LYS A 127 7.37 19.95 9.21
C LYS A 127 6.29 20.30 8.18
N LEU A 128 6.61 20.22 6.89
CA LEU A 128 5.64 20.45 5.82
C LEU A 128 4.59 19.33 5.76
N ILE A 129 5.00 18.07 5.87
CA ILE A 129 4.08 16.92 5.95
C ILE A 129 3.12 17.09 7.13
N ASP A 130 3.64 17.44 8.31
CA ASP A 130 2.83 17.66 9.51
C ASP A 130 1.88 18.86 9.33
N SER A 131 2.34 19.93 8.68
CA SER A 131 1.52 21.14 8.40
C SER A 131 0.41 20.89 7.38
N ASP A 132 0.61 19.94 6.47
CA ASP A 132 -0.38 19.49 5.50
C ASP A 132 -1.32 18.42 6.07
N GLU A 133 -1.24 18.15 7.39
CA GLU A 133 -2.03 17.14 8.10
C GLU A 133 -1.90 15.72 7.49
N ARG A 134 -0.70 15.42 6.96
CA ARG A 134 -0.38 14.13 6.33
C ARG A 134 0.54 13.29 7.20
N THR A 135 0.56 12.00 6.90
CA THR A 135 1.48 11.04 7.51
C THR A 135 2.54 10.61 6.49
N PRO A 136 3.79 10.35 6.92
CA PRO A 136 4.79 9.73 6.06
C PRO A 136 4.32 8.35 5.59
N LEU A 137 4.65 7.99 4.35
CA LEU A 137 4.35 6.65 3.82
C LEU A 137 5.19 5.58 4.52
N THR A 138 4.57 4.45 4.83
CA THR A 138 5.26 3.25 5.29
C THR A 138 5.96 2.53 4.13
N LEU A 139 6.83 1.57 4.45
CA LEU A 139 7.51 0.76 3.44
C LEU A 139 6.51 -0.04 2.59
N GLU A 140 5.49 -0.61 3.24
CA GLU A 140 4.43 -1.38 2.60
C GLU A 140 3.62 -0.52 1.62
N GLU A 141 3.28 0.70 2.01
CA GLU A 141 2.57 1.66 1.16
C GLU A 141 3.41 2.06 -0.04
N GLY A 142 4.70 2.37 0.16
CA GLY A 142 5.63 2.68 -0.93
C GLY A 142 5.75 1.53 -1.94
N LEU A 143 5.86 0.29 -1.45
CA LEU A 143 5.90 -0.90 -2.31
C LEU A 143 4.58 -1.14 -3.04
N ALA A 144 3.45 -0.90 -2.37
CA ALA A 144 2.13 -0.99 -2.97
C ALA A 144 1.95 0.05 -4.08
N ILE A 145 2.40 1.30 -3.90
CA ILE A 145 2.42 2.33 -4.95
C ILE A 145 3.28 1.87 -6.12
N ALA A 146 4.53 1.49 -5.88
CA ALA A 146 5.45 1.07 -6.94
C ALA A 146 4.93 -0.11 -7.77
N THR A 147 4.13 -0.98 -7.16
CA THR A 147 3.60 -2.19 -7.79
C THR A 147 2.28 -1.95 -8.53
N GLN A 148 1.39 -1.15 -7.94
CA GLN A 148 0.02 -0.97 -8.42
C GLN A 148 -0.13 0.29 -9.27
N HIS A 149 0.61 1.35 -8.93
CA HIS A 149 0.55 2.66 -9.56
C HIS A 149 1.96 3.23 -9.85
N PRO A 150 2.77 2.53 -10.67
CA PRO A 150 4.09 3.04 -11.05
C PRO A 150 4.05 4.40 -11.77
N GLU A 151 2.90 4.79 -12.31
CA GLU A 151 2.66 6.10 -12.91
C GLU A 151 2.59 7.27 -11.90
N TRP A 152 2.56 7.01 -10.60
CA TRP A 152 2.58 8.04 -9.55
C TRP A 152 4.01 8.42 -9.09
N LEU A 153 5.02 7.70 -9.61
CA LEU A 153 6.44 7.88 -9.28
C LEU A 153 7.12 8.94 -10.16
#